data_AF-A0A2E0VPI2-F1
#
_entry.id   AF-A0A2E0VPI2-F1
#
_cell.length_a   1.000
_cell.length_b   1.000
_cell.length_c   1.000
_cell.angle_alpha   90.00
_cell.angle_beta   90.00
_cell.angle_gamma   90.00
#
_symmetry.space_group_name_H-M   'P 1'
#
loop_
_entity.id
_entity.type
_entity.pdbx_description
1 polymer ?
#
loop_
_entity_poly.entity_id
_entity_poly.type
_entity_poly.pdbx_seq_one_letter_code
_entity_poly.pdbx_strand_id
1 'polypeptide(L)'
;MPRLALLPIGIFLIWCYVCQQWYVCSIKQKCGADYTTVAVVDDSLSTNESATSEPAVNTYALGFKWNSAEPEPGPGYDEFLKSKVSSLPEGQLFEIVGKYYGDETAPEGYSNMGLARADNVKKLFEGQVDDELIVVTSRQIGAKSPEPMKNSYLDAISINYKEAPKGDEVEIIEVENRISILFPYGSATKEANPQVDEYLEKLTERLKKTDETVSITGHTDAMGTEEFNHKLALDRAKHIQSILISKGIPADRIQIASMGEKQPVASNDTEEGRRQNRRVELVLNKKE
;
A
#
# COMPACT_ATOMS: atom_id res chain seq x y z
N MET A 1 -31.75 -55.05 17.74
CA MET A 1 -30.86 -55.32 16.60
C MET A 1 -30.42 -53.99 15.97
N PRO A 2 -29.20 -53.47 16.20
CA PRO A 2 -28.70 -52.32 15.45
C PRO A 2 -27.48 -52.74 14.62
N ARG A 3 -27.67 -53.07 13.34
CA ARG A 3 -26.56 -53.30 12.38
C ARG A 3 -26.43 -52.19 11.33
N LEU A 4 -27.23 -51.11 11.40
CA LEU A 4 -27.22 -50.04 10.38
C LEU A 4 -26.42 -48.78 10.73
N ALA A 5 -25.88 -48.63 11.93
CA ALA A 5 -25.20 -47.39 12.36
C ALA A 5 -23.69 -47.32 12.05
N LEU A 6 -23.07 -48.42 11.60
CA LEU A 6 -21.61 -48.49 11.40
C LEU A 6 -21.14 -48.01 10.01
N LEU A 7 -22.03 -48.02 9.03
CA LEU A 7 -21.71 -47.67 7.64
C LEU A 7 -21.36 -46.18 7.42
N PRO A 8 -22.08 -45.19 8.00
CA PRO A 8 -21.70 -43.79 7.84
C PRO A 8 -20.41 -43.41 8.57
N ILE A 9 -20.12 -44.07 9.71
CA ILE A 9 -18.88 -43.86 10.46
C ILE A 9 -17.67 -44.33 9.66
N GLY A 10 -17.79 -45.49 8.99
CA GLY A 10 -16.74 -46.00 8.10
C GLY A 10 -16.43 -45.06 6.94
N ILE A 11 -17.46 -44.49 6.30
CA ILE A 11 -17.30 -43.55 5.19
C ILE A 11 -16.60 -42.26 5.66
N PHE A 12 -16.97 -41.74 6.84
CA PHE A 12 -16.34 -40.55 7.39
C PHE A 12 -14.86 -40.77 7.71
N LEU A 13 -14.50 -41.92 8.30
CA LEU A 13 -13.10 -42.25 8.59
C LEU A 13 -12.25 -42.40 7.32
N ILE A 14 -12.82 -43.01 6.26
CA ILE A 14 -12.15 -43.11 4.95
C ILE A 14 -11.96 -41.73 4.35
N TRP A 15 -12.98 -40.86 4.42
CA TRP A 15 -12.88 -39.49 3.92
C TRP A 15 -11.81 -38.69 4.67
N CYS A 16 -11.77 -38.77 6.00
CA CYS A 16 -10.71 -38.14 6.80
C CYS A 16 -9.31 -38.65 6.41
N TYR A 17 -9.16 -39.96 6.21
CA TYR A 17 -7.88 -40.55 5.79
C TYR A 17 -7.45 -40.05 4.39
N VAL A 18 -8.38 -40.01 3.43
CA VAL A 18 -8.11 -39.51 2.07
C VAL A 18 -7.77 -38.02 2.08
N CYS A 19 -8.49 -37.20 2.85
CA CYS A 19 -8.16 -35.78 3.02
C CYS A 19 -6.79 -35.58 3.67
N GLN A 20 -6.44 -36.40 4.67
CA GLN A 20 -5.13 -36.34 5.30
C GLN A 20 -4.02 -36.73 4.32
N GLN A 21 -4.20 -37.79 3.52
CA GLN A 21 -3.25 -38.18 2.48
C GLN A 21 -3.13 -37.10 1.41
N TRP A 22 -4.24 -36.55 0.91
CA TRP A 22 -4.21 -35.47 -0.07
C TRP A 22 -3.51 -34.21 0.46
N TYR A 23 -3.78 -33.81 1.70
CA TYR A 23 -3.09 -32.69 2.33
C TYR A 23 -1.58 -32.95 2.49
N VAL A 24 -1.17 -34.14 2.94
CA VAL A 24 0.26 -34.49 3.11
C VAL A 24 0.99 -34.59 1.78
N CYS A 25 0.35 -35.17 0.77
CA CYS A 25 0.99 -35.43 -0.52
C CYS A 25 0.88 -34.24 -1.48
N SER A 26 -0.28 -33.58 -1.60
CA SER A 26 -0.49 -32.50 -2.56
C SER A 26 -0.20 -31.10 -2.02
N ILE A 27 -0.48 -30.82 -0.74
CA ILE A 27 -0.18 -29.50 -0.14
C ILE A 27 1.23 -29.48 0.47
N LYS A 28 1.61 -30.52 1.22
CA LYS A 28 2.93 -30.58 1.86
C LYS A 28 4.03 -31.22 1.01
N GLN A 29 3.71 -31.85 -0.12
CA GLN A 29 4.67 -32.48 -1.05
C GLN A 29 5.61 -33.51 -0.36
N LYS A 30 5.12 -34.21 0.67
CA LYS A 30 5.93 -35.16 1.47
C LYS A 30 5.78 -36.63 1.06
N CYS A 31 5.00 -36.94 0.03
CA CYS A 31 4.79 -38.31 -0.45
C CYS A 31 5.50 -38.52 -1.79
N GLY A 32 6.82 -38.66 -1.74
CA GLY A 32 7.65 -39.05 -2.87
C GLY A 32 8.85 -39.82 -2.34
N ALA A 33 8.75 -41.14 -2.30
CA ALA A 33 9.87 -42.02 -2.04
C ALA A 33 10.13 -42.80 -3.32
N ASP A 34 11.06 -42.30 -4.13
CA ASP A 34 11.83 -43.13 -5.04
C ASP A 34 13.26 -42.59 -5.08
N TYR A 35 14.15 -43.27 -4.36
CA TYR A 35 15.48 -43.52 -4.86
C TYR A 35 15.94 -44.87 -4.34
N THR A 36 16.05 -45.75 -5.31
CA THR A 36 16.62 -47.08 -5.27
C THR A 36 18.09 -47.01 -4.85
N THR A 37 18.52 -48.09 -4.19
CA THR A 37 19.88 -48.42 -3.76
C THR A 37 20.97 -48.09 -4.78
N VAL A 38 22.05 -47.42 -4.35
CA VAL A 38 23.36 -47.50 -5.03
C VAL A 38 24.42 -47.89 -4.01
N ALA A 39 25.27 -48.81 -4.47
CA ALA A 39 26.22 -49.60 -3.72
C ALA A 39 27.33 -48.80 -3.04
N VAL A 40 27.86 -49.43 -1.99
CA VAL A 40 29.12 -49.11 -1.32
C VAL A 40 30.27 -49.25 -2.32
N VAL A 41 30.97 -48.17 -2.62
CA VAL A 41 32.38 -48.18 -2.98
C VAL A 41 33.05 -47.05 -2.20
N ASP A 42 33.90 -47.45 -1.27
CA ASP A 42 34.80 -46.62 -0.49
C ASP A 42 36.02 -46.31 -1.37
N ASP A 43 36.33 -45.02 -1.61
CA ASP A 43 37.70 -44.52 -1.52
C ASP A 43 37.73 -42.98 -1.62
N SER A 44 38.54 -42.43 -0.73
CA SER A 44 38.99 -41.06 -0.54
C SER A 44 38.93 -40.09 -1.74
N LEU A 45 38.18 -39.00 -1.57
CA LEU A 45 38.66 -37.65 -1.89
C LEU A 45 37.79 -36.60 -1.18
N SER A 46 38.34 -36.09 -0.07
CA SER A 46 37.90 -34.86 0.55
C SER A 46 38.14 -33.71 -0.43
N THR A 47 37.07 -33.22 -1.05
CA THR A 47 36.99 -31.83 -1.48
C THR A 47 35.76 -31.22 -0.83
N ASN A 48 36.00 -30.23 0.04
CA ASN A 48 35.02 -29.22 0.43
C ASN A 48 34.39 -28.63 -0.85
N GLU A 49 33.28 -29.18 -1.31
CA GLU A 49 32.37 -28.46 -2.18
C GLU A 49 31.59 -27.50 -1.30
N SER A 50 32.21 -26.33 -1.10
CA SER A 50 31.50 -25.11 -0.81
C SER A 50 30.49 -24.92 -1.94
N ALA A 51 29.24 -25.31 -1.70
CA ALA A 51 28.14 -25.06 -2.61
C ALA A 51 27.98 -23.54 -2.74
N THR A 52 28.69 -22.95 -3.70
CA THR A 52 28.38 -21.63 -4.25
C THR A 52 27.03 -21.79 -4.92
N SER A 53 25.97 -21.46 -4.18
CA SER A 53 24.62 -21.30 -4.73
C SER A 53 24.71 -20.37 -5.94
N GLU A 54 24.30 -20.83 -7.12
CA GLU A 54 24.20 -19.98 -8.29
C GLU A 54 23.39 -18.73 -7.94
N PRO A 55 23.80 -17.53 -8.42
CA PRO A 55 23.09 -16.30 -8.12
C PRO A 55 21.65 -16.40 -8.64
N ALA A 56 20.71 -15.91 -7.84
CA ALA A 56 19.30 -15.83 -8.21
C ALA A 56 19.15 -15.19 -9.59
N VAL A 57 18.45 -15.84 -10.52
CA VAL A 57 18.16 -15.27 -11.84
C VAL A 57 16.83 -14.52 -11.77
N ASN A 58 16.83 -13.25 -12.18
CA ASN A 58 15.61 -12.47 -12.27
C ASN A 58 14.79 -12.91 -13.49
N THR A 59 13.64 -13.55 -13.25
CA THR A 59 12.71 -13.98 -14.31
C THR A 59 11.57 -13.00 -14.53
N TYR A 60 11.51 -11.91 -13.76
CA TYR A 60 10.44 -10.92 -13.85
C TYR A 60 10.90 -9.73 -14.69
N ALA A 61 9.98 -9.11 -15.43
CA ALA A 61 10.25 -7.85 -16.13
C ALA A 61 10.73 -6.78 -15.14
N LEU A 62 10.17 -6.78 -13.92
CA LEU A 62 10.61 -5.97 -12.80
C LEU A 62 10.65 -6.84 -11.54
N GLY A 63 11.85 -7.18 -11.09
CA GLY A 63 12.09 -8.05 -9.95
C GLY A 63 12.63 -7.29 -8.74
N PHE A 64 12.46 -7.84 -7.56
CA PHE A 64 13.00 -7.26 -6.31
C PHE A 64 13.75 -8.30 -5.52
N LYS A 65 14.90 -7.92 -4.95
CA LYS A 65 15.59 -8.76 -3.96
C LYS A 65 14.86 -8.71 -2.62
N TRP A 66 15.05 -9.77 -1.83
CA TRP A 66 14.62 -9.80 -0.43
C TRP A 66 15.15 -8.59 0.34
N ASN A 67 14.30 -7.95 1.15
CA ASN A 67 14.64 -6.73 1.89
C ASN A 67 15.14 -5.55 1.04
N SER A 68 14.85 -5.54 -0.27
CA SER A 68 15.18 -4.42 -1.16
C SER A 68 13.91 -3.74 -1.68
N ALA A 69 13.92 -2.41 -1.60
CA ALA A 69 12.94 -1.54 -2.25
C ALA A 69 13.31 -1.22 -3.71
N GLU A 70 14.53 -1.53 -4.12
CA GLU A 70 15.04 -1.16 -5.45
C GLU A 70 14.51 -2.12 -6.52
N PRO A 71 13.79 -1.62 -7.54
CA PRO A 71 13.38 -2.42 -8.67
C PRO A 71 14.59 -2.79 -9.54
N GLU A 72 14.74 -4.07 -9.87
CA GLU A 72 15.77 -4.56 -10.77
C GLU A 72 15.13 -5.00 -12.10
N PRO A 73 15.51 -4.37 -13.23
CA PRO A 73 14.98 -4.74 -14.53
C PRO A 73 15.43 -6.15 -14.90
N GLY A 74 14.50 -6.92 -15.46
CA GLY A 74 14.77 -8.26 -15.98
C GLY A 74 14.27 -8.44 -17.40
N PRO A 75 14.08 -9.69 -17.85
CA PRO A 75 13.61 -9.97 -19.21
C PRO A 75 12.27 -9.31 -19.51
N GLY A 76 12.19 -8.56 -20.61
CA GLY A 76 10.95 -7.88 -21.03
C GLY A 76 10.65 -6.56 -20.34
N TYR A 77 11.59 -5.99 -19.58
CA TYR A 77 11.42 -4.71 -18.86
C TYR A 77 10.92 -3.56 -19.75
N ASP A 78 11.58 -3.32 -20.89
CA ASP A 78 11.22 -2.19 -21.77
C ASP A 78 9.81 -2.35 -22.35
N GLU A 79 9.45 -3.57 -22.75
CA GLU A 79 8.12 -3.90 -23.25
C GLU A 79 7.07 -3.76 -22.15
N PHE A 80 7.39 -4.19 -20.93
CA PHE A 80 6.55 -4.01 -19.76
C PHE A 80 6.25 -2.53 -19.53
N LEU A 81 7.26 -1.66 -19.41
CA LEU A 81 7.04 -0.23 -19.20
C LEU A 81 6.19 0.39 -20.31
N LYS A 82 6.57 0.13 -21.57
CA LYS A 82 5.85 0.64 -22.74
C LYS A 82 4.40 0.20 -22.74
N SER A 83 4.14 -1.07 -22.44
CA SER A 83 2.77 -1.62 -22.37
C SER A 83 1.94 -0.96 -21.27
N LYS A 84 2.54 -0.60 -20.14
CA LYS A 84 1.83 0.00 -19.01
C LYS A 84 1.44 1.44 -19.26
N VAL A 85 2.30 2.19 -19.96
CA VAL A 85 2.03 3.56 -20.38
C VAL A 85 1.03 3.60 -21.54
N SER A 86 1.21 2.77 -22.57
CA SER A 86 0.31 2.80 -23.74
C SER A 86 -1.11 2.31 -23.46
N SER A 87 -1.30 1.54 -22.38
CA SER A 87 -2.59 0.98 -21.99
C SER A 87 -3.34 1.83 -20.97
N LEU A 88 -2.87 3.03 -20.62
CA LEU A 88 -3.55 3.96 -19.69
C LEU A 88 -4.87 4.48 -20.30
N PRO A 89 -6.03 4.05 -19.79
CA PRO A 89 -7.30 4.56 -20.29
C PRO A 89 -7.55 5.98 -19.79
N GLU A 90 -8.17 6.82 -20.61
CA GLU A 90 -8.50 8.20 -20.25
C GLU A 90 -9.39 8.23 -19.00
N GLY A 91 -9.02 9.02 -17.98
CA GLY A 91 -9.77 9.17 -16.73
C GLY A 91 -9.59 8.03 -15.71
N GLN A 92 -8.62 7.14 -15.88
CA GLN A 92 -8.29 6.10 -14.90
C GLN A 92 -7.02 6.42 -14.11
N LEU A 93 -7.00 6.01 -12.84
CA LEU A 93 -5.83 6.03 -11.97
C LEU A 93 -4.91 4.84 -12.25
N PHE A 94 -3.62 5.12 -12.25
CA PHE A 94 -2.53 4.16 -12.34
C PHE A 94 -2.12 3.72 -10.94
N GLU A 95 -2.73 2.66 -10.43
CA GLU A 95 -2.42 2.14 -9.10
C GLU A 95 -1.20 1.22 -9.14
N ILE A 96 -0.14 1.60 -8.43
CA ILE A 96 1.05 0.80 -8.18
C ILE A 96 0.94 0.21 -6.77
N VAL A 97 0.72 -1.09 -6.69
CA VAL A 97 0.60 -1.84 -5.43
C VAL A 97 1.91 -2.57 -5.14
N GLY A 98 2.58 -2.20 -4.06
CA GLY A 98 3.76 -2.91 -3.58
C GLY A 98 3.42 -4.05 -2.64
N LYS A 99 3.78 -5.27 -3.03
CA LYS A 99 3.62 -6.47 -2.22
C LYS A 99 4.80 -6.65 -1.27
N TYR A 100 4.52 -7.12 -0.05
CA TYR A 100 5.57 -7.39 0.92
C TYR A 100 5.20 -8.51 1.90
N TYR A 101 6.20 -9.08 2.55
CA TYR A 101 6.05 -9.96 3.70
C TYR A 101 6.27 -9.22 5.02
N GLY A 102 5.57 -9.65 6.07
CA GLY A 102 5.63 -9.02 7.40
C GLY A 102 6.99 -9.12 8.10
N ASP A 103 7.87 -10.01 7.64
CA ASP A 103 9.25 -10.16 8.11
C ASP A 103 10.27 -9.39 7.25
N GLU A 104 9.81 -8.53 6.33
CA GLU A 104 10.66 -7.58 5.62
C GLU A 104 10.89 -6.30 6.42
N THR A 105 12.10 -5.75 6.33
CA THR A 105 12.47 -4.50 6.99
C THR A 105 12.41 -3.34 6.00
N ALA A 106 11.47 -2.41 6.19
CA ALA A 106 11.32 -1.24 5.33
C ALA A 106 12.49 -0.25 5.49
N PRO A 107 12.89 0.46 4.42
CA PRO A 107 13.81 1.59 4.53
C PRO A 107 13.24 2.74 5.37
N GLU A 108 14.11 3.63 5.85
CA GLU A 108 13.69 4.82 6.59
C GLU A 108 12.70 5.66 5.77
N GLY A 109 11.66 6.17 6.43
CA GLY A 109 10.61 6.97 5.80
C GLY A 109 9.43 6.15 5.27
N TYR A 110 9.49 4.82 5.28
CA TYR A 110 8.38 3.95 4.83
C TYR A 110 7.87 3.05 5.94
N SER A 111 6.54 2.93 6.06
CA SER A 111 5.90 2.07 7.07
C SER A 111 6.06 0.57 6.77
N ASN A 112 6.23 0.21 5.49
CA ASN A 112 6.47 -1.16 5.06
C ASN A 112 7.26 -1.21 3.74
N MET A 113 7.84 -2.38 3.45
CA MET A 113 8.63 -2.59 2.24
C MET A 113 7.81 -2.42 0.95
N GLY A 114 6.53 -2.76 0.97
CA GLY A 114 5.64 -2.61 -0.17
C GLY A 114 5.52 -1.15 -0.63
N LEU A 115 5.30 -0.23 0.31
CA LEU A 115 5.23 1.20 -0.01
C LEU A 115 6.54 1.72 -0.60
N ALA A 116 7.68 1.32 -0.04
CA ALA A 116 8.99 1.71 -0.56
C ALA A 116 9.21 1.24 -2.01
N ARG A 117 8.85 -0.01 -2.29
CA ARG A 117 8.91 -0.58 -3.65
C ARG A 117 8.01 0.18 -4.62
N ALA A 118 6.76 0.40 -4.23
CA ALA A 118 5.79 1.04 -5.10
C ALA A 118 6.14 2.51 -5.39
N ASP A 119 6.70 3.24 -4.43
CA ASP A 119 7.24 4.59 -4.64
C ASP A 119 8.46 4.58 -5.58
N ASN A 120 9.39 3.65 -5.40
CA ASN A 120 10.52 3.51 -6.31
C ASN A 120 10.10 3.15 -7.74
N VAL A 121 9.03 2.37 -7.90
CA VAL A 121 8.47 2.08 -9.22
C VAL A 121 7.72 3.26 -9.80
N LYS A 122 7.05 4.10 -8.98
CA LYS A 122 6.45 5.35 -9.46
C LYS A 122 7.48 6.20 -10.21
N LYS A 123 8.72 6.30 -9.69
CA LYS A 123 9.82 7.07 -10.30
C LYS A 123 10.14 6.64 -11.73
N LEU A 124 9.89 5.38 -12.09
CA LEU A 124 10.11 4.87 -13.45
C LEU A 124 9.10 5.42 -14.48
N PHE A 125 7.97 5.94 -14.01
CA PHE A 125 6.90 6.50 -14.83
C PHE A 125 6.88 8.03 -14.84
N GLU A 126 7.79 8.68 -14.10
CA GLU A 126 7.92 10.14 -14.08
C GLU A 126 8.12 10.68 -15.49
N GLY A 127 7.34 11.70 -15.86
CA GLY A 127 7.36 12.33 -17.18
C GLY A 127 6.69 11.52 -18.29
N GLN A 128 6.24 10.28 -18.03
CA GLN A 128 5.45 9.47 -18.97
C GLN A 128 3.98 9.39 -18.56
N VAL A 129 3.70 9.43 -17.27
CA VAL A 129 2.36 9.44 -16.68
C VAL A 129 2.28 10.67 -15.77
N ASP A 130 1.14 11.34 -15.78
CA ASP A 130 0.91 12.46 -14.85
C ASP A 130 0.96 11.94 -13.41
N ASP A 131 1.76 12.60 -12.57
CA ASP A 131 1.96 12.26 -11.17
C ASP A 131 0.64 12.27 -10.38
N GLU A 132 -0.32 13.11 -10.78
CA GLU A 132 -1.65 13.18 -10.19
C GLU A 132 -2.51 11.95 -10.47
N LEU A 133 -2.18 11.19 -11.52
CA LEU A 133 -2.88 9.98 -11.91
C LEU A 133 -2.27 8.71 -11.28
N ILE A 134 -1.10 8.80 -10.64
CA ILE A 134 -0.44 7.64 -10.04
C ILE A 134 -0.81 7.52 -8.56
N VAL A 135 -1.34 6.36 -8.17
CA VAL A 135 -1.63 6.03 -6.78
C VAL A 135 -0.72 4.92 -6.28
N VAL A 136 0.01 5.18 -5.20
CA VAL A 136 0.91 4.22 -4.57
C VAL A 136 0.21 3.56 -3.38
N THR A 137 0.12 2.23 -3.37
CA THR A 137 -0.43 1.46 -2.25
C THR A 137 0.45 0.26 -1.92
N SER A 138 0.11 -0.47 -0.85
CA SER A 138 0.82 -1.69 -0.47
C SER A 138 -0.12 -2.82 -0.08
N ARG A 139 0.35 -4.07 -0.21
CA ARG A 139 -0.38 -5.27 0.20
C ARG A 139 0.55 -6.27 0.86
N GLN A 140 0.28 -6.63 2.10
CA GLN A 140 0.99 -7.73 2.74
C GLN A 140 0.51 -9.07 2.15
N ILE A 141 1.43 -9.88 1.64
CA ILE A 141 1.13 -11.19 1.01
C ILE A 141 1.40 -12.38 1.94
N GLY A 142 2.05 -12.15 3.08
CA GLY A 142 2.26 -13.16 4.11
C GLY A 142 2.90 -12.57 5.36
N ALA A 143 2.76 -13.26 6.50
CA ALA A 143 3.45 -12.88 7.74
C ALA A 143 4.95 -13.16 7.68
N LYS A 144 5.34 -14.24 7.00
CA LYS A 144 6.74 -14.63 6.78
C LYS A 144 6.96 -15.10 5.36
N SER A 145 8.11 -14.77 4.79
CA SER A 145 8.52 -15.28 3.48
C SER A 145 8.99 -16.74 3.55
N PRO A 146 8.62 -17.60 2.60
CA PRO A 146 9.21 -18.92 2.45
C PRO A 146 10.74 -18.81 2.27
N GLU A 147 11.52 -19.61 3.00
CA GLU A 147 12.99 -19.60 2.93
C GLU A 147 13.61 -19.58 1.52
N PRO A 148 13.14 -20.37 0.51
CA PRO A 148 13.73 -20.31 -0.83
C PRO A 148 13.51 -18.95 -1.53
N MET A 149 12.49 -18.19 -1.14
CA MET A 149 12.19 -16.88 -1.74
C MET A 149 13.15 -15.79 -1.26
N LYS A 150 13.81 -15.96 -0.10
CA LYS A 150 14.78 -14.97 0.40
C LYS A 150 16.03 -14.88 -0.46
N ASN A 151 16.36 -15.98 -1.15
CA ASN A 151 17.47 -16.06 -2.09
C ASN A 151 17.00 -15.97 -3.55
N SER A 152 15.78 -15.50 -3.80
CA SER A 152 15.21 -15.37 -5.14
C SER A 152 14.73 -13.94 -5.40
N TYR A 153 14.48 -13.61 -6.67
CA TYR A 153 13.75 -12.41 -7.01
C TYR A 153 12.26 -12.57 -6.65
N LEU A 154 11.63 -11.46 -6.30
CA LEU A 154 10.23 -11.37 -5.94
C LEU A 154 9.46 -10.61 -7.03
N ASP A 155 8.30 -11.14 -7.43
CA ASP A 155 7.25 -10.34 -8.07
C ASP A 155 6.54 -9.51 -7.00
N ALA A 156 7.14 -8.37 -6.66
CA ALA A 156 6.70 -7.55 -5.55
C ALA A 156 5.82 -6.35 -5.97
N ILE A 157 5.37 -6.28 -7.22
CA ILE A 157 4.56 -5.17 -7.73
C ILE A 157 3.30 -5.68 -8.41
N SER A 158 2.23 -4.90 -8.34
CA SER A 158 1.08 -5.06 -9.22
C SER A 158 0.61 -3.69 -9.67
N ILE A 159 0.45 -3.54 -10.97
CA ILE A 159 -0.03 -2.31 -11.58
C ILE A 159 -1.46 -2.56 -12.06
N ASN A 160 -2.40 -1.81 -11.49
CA ASN A 160 -3.81 -1.87 -11.82
C ASN A 160 -4.25 -0.51 -12.39
N TYR A 161 -5.28 -0.56 -13.24
CA TYR A 161 -6.00 0.64 -13.64
C TYR A 161 -7.31 0.66 -12.88
N LYS A 162 -7.56 1.75 -12.15
CA LYS A 162 -8.80 1.96 -11.42
C LYS A 162 -9.52 3.13 -12.05
N GLU A 163 -10.84 3.10 -12.05
CA GLU A 163 -11.58 4.34 -12.31
C GLU A 163 -11.10 5.37 -11.30
N ALA A 164 -10.73 6.56 -11.77
CA ALA A 164 -10.66 7.69 -10.85
C ALA A 164 -12.00 7.73 -10.12
N PRO A 165 -12.02 7.88 -8.78
CA PRO A 165 -13.28 8.07 -8.09
C PRO A 165 -13.98 9.22 -8.81
N LYS A 166 -15.07 8.92 -9.52
CA LYS A 166 -15.95 9.93 -10.09
C LYS A 166 -16.35 10.71 -8.88
N GLY A 167 -15.84 11.94 -8.73
CA GLY A 167 -15.90 12.68 -7.48
C GLY A 167 -17.25 12.47 -6.84
N ASP A 168 -17.33 11.50 -5.93
CA ASP A 168 -18.49 11.30 -5.11
C ASP A 168 -18.49 12.60 -4.36
N GLU A 169 -19.53 13.38 -4.65
CA GLU A 169 -19.77 14.74 -4.19
C GLU A 169 -18.92 14.96 -2.96
N VAL A 170 -17.86 15.76 -3.07
CA VAL A 170 -17.26 16.29 -1.85
C VAL A 170 -18.43 17.00 -1.21
N GLU A 171 -19.07 16.33 -0.26
CA GLU A 171 -20.10 16.88 0.57
C GLU A 171 -19.29 17.90 1.35
N ILE A 172 -19.19 19.12 0.82
CA ILE A 172 -18.80 20.28 1.56
C ILE A 172 -19.96 20.42 2.55
N ILE A 173 -19.89 19.66 3.63
CA ILE A 173 -20.79 19.76 4.76
C ILE A 173 -20.37 21.07 5.44
N GLU A 174 -20.79 22.21 4.87
CA GLU A 174 -20.69 23.51 5.52
C GLU A 174 -21.74 23.57 6.63
N VAL A 175 -21.53 22.77 7.66
CA VAL A 175 -22.23 22.89 8.92
C VAL A 175 -21.29 23.69 9.81
N GLU A 176 -21.68 24.93 10.12
CA GLU A 176 -21.02 25.77 11.13
C GLU A 176 -19.54 26.10 10.84
N ASN A 177 -19.21 26.55 9.62
CA ASN A 177 -17.86 27.00 9.22
C ASN A 177 -16.75 25.92 9.26
N ARG A 178 -17.11 24.63 9.23
CA ARG A 178 -16.17 23.50 9.13
C ARG A 178 -16.12 22.95 7.70
N ILE A 179 -14.93 22.64 7.19
CA ILE A 179 -14.72 21.95 5.90
C ILE A 179 -13.80 20.76 6.12
N SER A 180 -14.03 19.67 5.38
CA SER A 180 -13.15 18.50 5.36
C SER A 180 -12.59 18.26 3.96
N ILE A 181 -11.27 18.13 3.84
CA ILE A 181 -10.55 17.79 2.61
C ILE A 181 -9.94 16.41 2.77
N LEU A 182 -10.22 15.48 1.85
CA LEU A 182 -9.72 14.10 1.91
C LEU A 182 -8.30 13.97 1.35
N PHE A 183 -7.56 12.98 1.84
CA PHE A 183 -6.18 12.69 1.47
C PHE A 183 -5.96 11.22 1.08
N PRO A 184 -5.04 10.95 0.13
CA PRO A 184 -4.63 9.60 -0.19
C PRO A 184 -3.96 8.91 1.00
N TYR A 185 -3.96 7.58 0.97
CA TYR A 185 -3.21 6.77 1.92
C TYR A 185 -1.72 7.12 1.91
N GLY A 186 -1.13 7.31 3.10
CA GLY A 186 0.30 7.62 3.24
C GLY A 186 0.77 8.97 2.67
N SER A 187 -0.10 9.76 2.04
CA SER A 187 0.27 11.02 1.38
C SER A 187 0.02 12.24 2.28
N ALA A 188 0.96 13.19 2.24
CA ALA A 188 0.81 14.54 2.82
C ALA A 188 0.21 15.56 1.83
N THR A 189 0.01 15.16 0.57
CA THR A 189 -0.52 16.00 -0.51
C THR A 189 -1.99 15.66 -0.76
N LYS A 190 -2.83 16.67 -0.97
CA LYS A 190 -4.26 16.46 -1.29
C LYS A 190 -4.42 15.83 -2.68
N GLU A 191 -5.54 15.18 -2.93
CA GLU A 191 -5.89 14.73 -4.29
C GLU A 191 -6.11 15.93 -5.23
N ALA A 192 -5.80 15.73 -6.50
CA ALA A 192 -6.15 16.66 -7.56
C ALA A 192 -7.68 16.66 -7.73
N ASN A 193 -8.32 17.70 -7.22
CA ASN A 193 -9.77 17.84 -7.26
C ASN A 193 -10.13 19.30 -7.51
N PRO A 194 -10.62 19.63 -8.72
CA PRO A 194 -10.98 21.00 -9.09
C PRO A 194 -12.00 21.66 -8.15
N GLN A 195 -12.91 20.89 -7.53
CA GLN A 195 -13.89 21.43 -6.59
C GLN A 195 -13.22 21.89 -5.29
N VAL A 196 -12.22 21.14 -4.81
CA VAL A 196 -11.41 21.53 -3.65
C VAL A 196 -10.60 22.78 -3.96
N ASP A 197 -10.03 22.86 -5.15
CA ASP A 197 -9.25 24.02 -5.58
C ASP A 197 -10.11 25.29 -5.72
N GLU A 198 -11.31 25.17 -6.31
CA GLU A 198 -12.29 26.26 -6.39
C GLU A 198 -12.73 26.72 -4.98
N TYR A 199 -12.93 25.77 -4.07
CA TYR A 199 -13.30 26.09 -2.70
C TYR A 199 -12.18 26.85 -1.96
N LEU A 200 -10.93 26.37 -2.06
CA LEU A 200 -9.78 27.04 -1.46
C LEU A 200 -9.57 28.45 -2.03
N GLU A 201 -9.91 28.67 -3.30
CA GLU A 201 -9.91 30.01 -3.89
C GLU A 201 -10.97 30.91 -3.24
N LYS A 202 -12.23 30.46 -3.15
CA LYS A 202 -13.31 31.19 -2.48
C LYS A 202 -12.99 31.49 -1.01
N LEU A 203 -12.42 30.52 -0.30
CA LEU A 203 -11.95 30.66 1.07
C LEU A 203 -10.88 31.76 1.18
N THR A 204 -9.92 31.75 0.27
CA THR A 204 -8.87 32.78 0.21
C THR A 204 -9.46 34.17 -0.04
N GLU A 205 -10.39 34.30 -0.98
CA GLU A 205 -11.06 35.57 -1.24
C GLU A 205 -11.81 36.10 -0.02
N ARG A 206 -12.50 35.21 0.70
CA ARG A 206 -13.20 35.56 1.95
C ARG A 206 -12.20 36.04 3.01
N LEU A 207 -11.14 35.26 3.26
CA LEU A 207 -10.10 35.61 4.23
C LEU A 207 -9.42 36.94 3.87
N LYS A 208 -9.25 37.29 2.59
CA LYS A 208 -8.74 38.61 2.19
C LYS A 208 -9.69 39.76 2.49
N LYS A 209 -11.00 39.52 2.49
CA LYS A 209 -12.06 40.53 2.70
C LYS A 209 -12.47 40.66 4.17
N THR A 210 -12.14 39.68 5.01
CA THR A 210 -12.49 39.64 6.43
C THR A 210 -11.25 39.61 7.31
N ASP A 211 -11.44 39.74 8.62
CA ASP A 211 -10.41 39.55 9.66
C ASP A 211 -10.42 38.13 10.26
N GLU A 212 -11.14 37.18 9.63
CA GLU A 212 -11.29 35.80 10.13
C GLU A 212 -9.94 35.05 10.17
N THR A 213 -9.74 34.14 11.11
CA THR A 213 -8.59 33.24 11.10
C THR A 213 -9.04 31.83 10.72
N VAL A 214 -8.10 30.98 10.32
CA VAL A 214 -8.39 29.59 9.96
C VAL A 214 -7.56 28.64 10.83
N SER A 215 -8.24 27.67 11.43
CA SER A 215 -7.63 26.54 12.12
C SER A 215 -7.67 25.31 11.21
N ILE A 216 -6.52 24.67 11.00
CA ILE A 216 -6.36 23.54 10.10
C ILE A 216 -5.89 22.34 10.93
N THR A 217 -6.68 21.27 10.99
CA THR A 217 -6.37 20.07 11.77
C THR A 217 -6.23 18.87 10.86
N GLY A 218 -5.08 18.21 10.89
CA GLY A 218 -4.86 16.98 10.13
C GLY A 218 -5.26 15.73 10.90
N HIS A 219 -5.74 14.73 10.16
CA HIS A 219 -6.13 13.42 10.66
C HIS A 219 -5.57 12.30 9.76
N THR A 220 -5.40 11.10 10.32
CA THR A 220 -5.04 9.87 9.62
C THR A 220 -6.05 8.77 9.89
N ASP A 221 -5.97 7.68 9.12
CA ASP A 221 -6.55 6.42 9.55
C ASP A 221 -5.68 5.80 10.66
N ALA A 222 -6.14 4.67 11.22
CA ALA A 222 -5.46 3.96 12.31
C ALA A 222 -4.27 3.09 11.84
N MET A 223 -3.72 3.35 10.65
CA MET A 223 -2.63 2.53 10.10
C MET A 223 -1.27 3.18 10.32
N GLY A 224 -0.42 2.52 11.11
CA GLY A 224 0.91 3.01 11.46
C GLY A 224 1.08 3.16 12.96
N THR A 225 2.21 3.74 13.38
CA THR A 225 2.40 4.12 14.79
C THR A 225 1.77 5.47 15.06
N GLU A 226 1.43 5.74 16.32
CA GLU A 226 0.87 7.01 16.75
C GLU A 226 1.78 8.19 16.35
N GLU A 227 3.09 8.07 16.50
CA GLU A 227 4.05 9.12 16.15
C GLU A 227 4.09 9.39 14.65
N PHE A 228 4.05 8.33 13.84
CA PHE A 228 3.99 8.44 12.39
C PHE A 228 2.71 9.15 11.96
N ASN A 229 1.57 8.70 12.49
CA ASN A 229 0.27 9.26 12.17
C ASN A 229 0.14 10.72 12.61
N HIS A 230 0.68 11.07 13.78
CA HIS A 230 0.74 12.45 14.23
C HIS A 230 1.59 13.32 13.28
N LYS A 231 2.75 12.83 12.82
CA LYS A 231 3.58 13.56 11.86
C LYS A 231 2.90 13.71 10.50
N LEU A 232 2.34 12.64 9.95
CA LEU A 232 1.65 12.65 8.66
C LEU A 232 0.45 13.61 8.66
N ALA A 233 -0.38 13.55 9.69
CA ALA A 233 -1.48 14.51 9.87
C ALA A 233 -0.98 15.96 9.93
N LEU A 234 0.11 16.23 10.66
CA LEU A 234 0.69 17.58 10.71
C LEU A 234 1.17 18.05 9.34
N ASP A 235 1.81 17.17 8.57
CA ASP A 235 2.32 17.52 7.24
C ASP A 235 1.18 17.76 6.23
N ARG A 236 0.05 17.06 6.35
CA ARG A 236 -1.19 17.38 5.60
C ARG A 236 -1.72 18.78 5.94
N ALA A 237 -1.76 19.14 7.23
CA ALA A 237 -2.18 20.47 7.65
C ALA A 237 -1.24 21.57 7.11
N LYS A 238 0.09 21.33 7.13
CA LYS A 238 1.08 22.22 6.52
C LYS A 238 0.91 22.36 5.00
N HIS A 239 0.51 21.30 4.31
CA HIS A 239 0.26 21.34 2.88
C HIS A 239 -0.87 22.33 2.55
N ILE A 240 -2.01 22.23 3.25
CA ILE A 240 -3.12 23.17 3.08
C ILE A 240 -2.71 24.59 3.51
N GLN A 241 -1.99 24.74 4.62
CA GLN A 241 -1.44 26.04 5.04
C GLN A 241 -0.58 26.67 3.93
N SER A 242 0.30 25.89 3.30
CA SER A 242 1.19 26.37 2.24
C SER A 242 0.41 26.85 1.02
N ILE A 243 -0.70 26.18 0.68
CA ILE A 243 -1.62 26.62 -0.39
C ILE A 243 -2.27 27.97 -0.04
N LEU A 244 -2.74 28.15 1.20
CA LEU A 244 -3.36 29.42 1.60
C LEU A 244 -2.34 30.57 1.64
N ILE A 245 -1.12 30.30 2.14
CA ILE A 245 -0.03 31.29 2.17
C ILE A 245 0.37 31.68 0.75
N SER A 246 0.53 30.73 -0.16
CA SER A 246 0.90 31.02 -1.56
C SER A 246 -0.17 31.85 -2.28
N LYS A 247 -1.44 31.73 -1.86
CA LYS A 247 -2.55 32.55 -2.33
C LYS A 247 -2.66 33.92 -1.62
N GLY A 248 -1.74 34.23 -0.71
CA GLY A 248 -1.59 35.55 -0.08
C GLY A 248 -2.27 35.72 1.27
N ILE A 249 -2.61 34.62 1.96
CA ILE A 249 -3.08 34.69 3.36
C ILE A 249 -1.88 34.78 4.30
N PRO A 250 -1.81 35.78 5.20
CA PRO A 250 -0.76 35.88 6.21
C PRO A 250 -0.69 34.63 7.12
N ALA A 251 0.53 34.16 7.40
CA ALA A 251 0.75 32.94 8.19
C ALA A 251 0.23 33.04 9.64
N ASP A 252 0.19 34.24 10.21
CA ASP A 252 -0.36 34.53 11.55
C ASP A 252 -1.88 34.37 11.63
N ARG A 253 -2.59 34.37 10.49
CA ARG A 253 -4.02 34.07 10.39
C ARG A 253 -4.33 32.58 10.26
N ILE A 254 -3.31 31.73 10.20
CA ILE A 254 -3.45 30.29 10.00
C ILE A 254 -2.84 29.54 11.18
N GLN A 255 -3.66 28.78 11.89
CA GLN A 255 -3.22 27.87 12.94
C GLN A 255 -3.29 26.43 12.42
N ILE A 256 -2.26 25.63 12.70
CA ILE A 256 -2.22 24.22 12.31
C ILE A 256 -2.13 23.32 13.55
N ALA A 257 -2.78 22.16 13.49
CA ALA A 257 -2.73 21.12 14.50
C ALA A 257 -2.75 19.72 13.86
N SER A 258 -2.40 18.72 14.64
CA SER A 258 -2.49 17.31 14.27
C SER A 258 -3.23 16.53 15.33
N MET A 259 -4.18 15.71 14.91
CA MET A 259 -4.86 14.74 15.77
C MET A 259 -4.39 13.30 15.50
N GLY A 260 -3.54 13.10 14.49
CA GLY A 260 -3.19 11.76 14.01
C GLY A 260 -4.43 10.91 13.81
N GLU A 261 -4.43 9.71 14.40
CA GLU A 261 -5.54 8.75 14.34
C GLU A 261 -6.57 8.91 15.48
N LYS A 262 -6.39 9.86 16.41
CA LYS A 262 -7.13 9.93 17.69
C LYS A 262 -8.60 10.34 17.56
N GLN A 263 -8.99 10.89 16.42
CA GLN A 263 -10.35 11.39 16.17
C GLN A 263 -10.91 10.85 14.84
N PRO A 264 -11.21 9.54 14.77
CA PRO A 264 -11.86 8.95 13.61
C PRO A 264 -13.31 9.43 13.49
N VAL A 265 -13.75 9.72 12.27
CA VAL A 265 -15.14 10.04 11.94
C VAL A 265 -15.88 8.84 11.37
N ALA A 266 -15.14 7.78 11.00
CA ALA A 266 -15.67 6.53 10.47
C ALA A 266 -14.85 5.33 10.96
N SER A 267 -15.36 4.12 10.71
CA SER A 267 -14.67 2.87 11.09
C SER A 267 -13.32 2.74 10.36
N ASN A 268 -12.26 2.37 11.09
CA ASN A 268 -10.96 2.03 10.48
C ASN A 268 -10.90 0.60 9.92
N ASP A 269 -11.96 -0.20 10.10
CA ASP A 269 -12.01 -1.60 9.68
C ASP A 269 -12.27 -1.72 8.17
N THR A 270 -12.93 -0.72 7.57
CA THR A 270 -13.24 -0.69 6.13
C THR A 270 -12.34 0.31 5.40
N GLU A 271 -12.04 0.06 4.13
CA GLU A 271 -11.27 1.03 3.33
C GLU A 271 -12.01 2.35 3.20
N GLU A 272 -13.33 2.30 3.02
CA GLU A 272 -14.15 3.50 2.90
C GLU A 272 -14.10 4.35 4.18
N GLY A 273 -14.20 3.74 5.35
CA GLY A 273 -14.10 4.49 6.60
C GLY A 273 -12.68 5.00 6.88
N ARG A 274 -11.63 4.24 6.51
CA ARG A 274 -10.25 4.75 6.55
C ARG A 274 -10.07 5.96 5.63
N ARG A 275 -10.64 5.94 4.42
CA ARG A 275 -10.61 7.05 3.48
C ARG A 275 -11.23 8.32 4.09
N GLN A 276 -12.36 8.19 4.77
CA GLN A 276 -12.99 9.31 5.49
C GLN A 276 -12.14 9.81 6.66
N ASN A 277 -11.37 8.94 7.32
CA ASN A 277 -10.47 9.33 8.42
C ASN A 277 -9.21 10.06 7.93
N ARG A 278 -8.74 9.78 6.71
CA ARG A 278 -7.62 10.49 6.07
C ARG A 278 -8.09 11.86 5.55
N ARG A 279 -8.15 12.84 6.43
CA ARG A 279 -8.68 14.17 6.11
C ARG A 279 -7.93 15.31 6.77
N VAL A 280 -8.16 16.52 6.29
CA VAL A 280 -7.84 17.78 6.96
C VAL A 280 -9.13 18.56 7.18
N GLU A 281 -9.36 18.98 8.41
CA GLU A 281 -10.47 19.83 8.78
C GLU A 281 -10.03 21.30 8.85
N LEU A 282 -10.80 22.19 8.24
CA LEU A 282 -10.62 23.64 8.30
C LEU A 282 -11.78 24.25 9.08
N VAL A 283 -11.48 25.10 10.06
CA VAL A 283 -12.48 25.86 10.82
C VAL A 283 -12.18 27.35 10.70
N LEU A 284 -13.16 28.14 10.27
CA LEU A 284 -13.05 29.59 10.26
C LEU A 284 -13.45 30.17 11.62
N ASN A 285 -12.55 30.93 12.22
CA ASN A 285 -12.78 31.64 13.47
C ASN A 285 -13.00 33.12 13.18
N LYS A 286 -14.06 33.70 13.74
CA LYS A 286 -14.25 35.16 13.71
C LYS A 286 -13.31 35.80 14.71
N LYS A 287 -12.77 36.96 14.36
CA LYS A 287 -12.07 37.82 15.32
C LYS A 287 -13.12 38.39 16.27
N GLU A 288 -13.05 38.01 17.54
CA GLU A 288 -13.84 38.61 18.62
C GLU A 288 -13.44 40.07 18.87
#